data_AF-A0A2P6QIR2-F1
#
_entry.id   AF-A0A2P6QIR2-F1
#
_cell.length_a   1.000
_cell.length_b   1.000
_cell.length_c   1.000
_cell.angle_alpha   90.00
_cell.angle_beta   90.00
_cell.angle_gamma   90.00
#
_symmetry.space_group_name_H-M   'P 1'
#
loop_
_entity.id
_entity.type
_entity.pdbx_description
1 polymer ?
#
loop_
_entity_poly.entity_id
_entity_poly.type
_entity_poly.pdbx_seq_one_letter_code
_entity_poly.pdbx_strand_id
1 'polypeptide(L)'
;MLLPLGAWMNFPKLSSPWKPEIREFCRVFFNVDPSDVRHQRKSFAEAFAKHEVKFSNDPEKVEKWREALRKVANLSGWDAKNYKCESELIEVIVKRVWEKVRPTITLSDSKEKLVGIEFRLWQMGLLLAPEEKDVRFIGIWGMGGVGKTTLARLVFERISHHFEVAEFLDVRKFHGPLVNLQKQVLSPVLKENVSLVWDEYRGTFFVRKCLSNKKVLLVVDDVDSCDLLEKVARDKSWFGDGSRIIVTTRDKRVLVKNDIKLSVELVGLNVSDALELFSHKAFKKDQPEEGFLELSKSFVYYSKGLPLALKTLGSSLYQRKLEEWNSTSESLKRILNPTIFDSLKLSYDALNHLQQEIFLDIAFFYKGVEKGRVNQLLEYYYDYNCLIEINVLIEKSLLTIDWDNNVGMHGLIEEMAWEIVCQHSREEPGLRSRLCHRKDIFLVFTGNTGTDAIKGIRLCLPCLEEADSSWNFDCFSRMRKLKFLEFDNLIITSVPKFLPNSSQIP
;
A
#
# COMPACT_ATOMS: atom_id res chain seq x y z
N MET A 1 -4.05 -1.89 51.93
CA MET A 1 -3.38 -3.21 52.09
C MET A 1 -1.90 -3.00 51.83
N LEU A 2 -1.08 -2.93 52.89
CA LEU A 2 0.37 -2.72 52.80
C LEU A 2 1.01 -3.99 52.24
N LEU A 3 1.47 -3.94 50.99
CA LEU A 3 2.35 -4.99 50.47
C LEU A 3 3.73 -4.86 51.16
N PRO A 4 4.33 -5.96 51.63
CA PRO A 4 5.66 -5.91 52.21
C PRO A 4 6.68 -5.54 51.13
N LEU A 5 7.62 -4.67 51.48
CA LEU A 5 8.76 -4.19 50.68
C LEU A 5 9.69 -5.30 50.12
N GLY A 6 9.34 -6.58 50.27
CA GLY A 6 10.09 -7.74 49.79
C GLY A 6 9.89 -8.11 48.32
N ALA A 7 9.08 -7.39 47.54
CA ALA A 7 8.80 -7.72 46.13
C ALA A 7 9.66 -6.97 45.10
N TRP A 8 10.65 -6.18 45.53
CA TRP A 8 11.51 -5.37 44.64
C TRP A 8 12.93 -5.91 44.52
N MET A 9 13.15 -7.22 44.45
CA MET A 9 14.50 -7.76 44.26
C MET A 9 14.52 -8.97 43.34
N ASN A 10 14.72 -8.69 42.05
CA ASN A 10 15.51 -9.52 41.13
C ASN A 10 15.94 -8.64 39.95
N PHE A 11 17.03 -7.89 40.12
CA PHE A 11 17.74 -7.24 39.01
C PHE A 11 18.89 -8.16 38.58
N PRO A 12 18.93 -8.66 37.33
CA PRO A 12 20.11 -9.32 36.79
C PRO A 12 21.23 -8.30 36.56
N LYS A 13 22.47 -8.68 36.89
CA LYS A 13 23.67 -8.02 36.36
C LYS A 13 23.65 -8.15 34.83
N LEU A 14 23.51 -7.04 34.12
CA LEU A 14 23.64 -6.97 32.66
C LEU A 14 25.03 -6.44 32.32
N SER A 15 25.90 -7.34 31.86
CA SER A 15 27.11 -7.02 31.11
C SER A 15 26.85 -7.30 29.63
N SER A 16 26.66 -6.26 28.83
CA SER A 16 26.73 -6.29 27.36
C SER A 16 27.07 -4.88 26.83
N PRO A 17 28.06 -4.71 25.94
CA PRO A 17 28.55 -3.39 25.52
C PRO A 17 27.84 -2.77 24.30
N TRP A 18 26.65 -3.23 23.90
CA TRP A 18 25.96 -2.70 22.72
C TRP A 18 24.55 -2.21 23.07
N LYS A 19 24.41 -0.87 23.08
CA LYS A 19 23.24 -0.03 23.38
C LYS A 19 22.76 -0.07 24.84
N PRO A 20 22.77 1.06 25.59
CA PRO A 20 22.10 1.12 26.88
C PRO A 20 20.59 0.95 26.67
N GLU A 21 19.98 -0.07 27.28
CA GLU A 21 18.53 -0.14 27.43
C GLU A 21 18.07 1.08 28.23
N ILE A 22 17.46 2.07 27.57
CA ILE A 22 16.79 3.18 28.26
C ILE A 22 15.51 2.61 28.87
N ARG A 23 15.59 2.11 30.11
CA ARG A 23 14.40 1.74 30.90
C ARG A 23 13.86 3.00 31.58
N GLU A 24 12.67 3.42 31.17
CA GLU A 24 11.96 4.51 31.85
C GLU A 24 11.21 3.97 33.08
N PHE A 25 11.29 4.72 34.19
CA PHE A 25 10.66 4.35 35.46
C PHE A 25 9.54 5.34 35.82
N CYS A 26 8.33 4.83 36.04
CA CYS A 26 7.19 5.58 36.53
C CYS A 26 7.04 5.40 38.05
N ARG A 27 6.97 6.50 38.81
CA ARG A 27 6.89 6.47 40.29
C ARG A 27 5.53 6.96 40.74
N VAL A 28 4.88 6.19 41.60
CA VAL A 28 3.59 6.51 42.17
C VAL A 28 3.74 6.49 43.69
N PHE A 29 3.63 7.65 44.33
CA PHE A 29 3.65 7.79 45.78
C PHE A 29 2.20 7.68 46.28
N PHE A 30 1.87 6.51 46.81
CA PHE A 30 0.53 6.19 47.29
C PHE A 30 0.50 6.18 48.81
N ASN A 31 -0.25 7.12 49.41
CA ASN A 31 -0.34 7.30 50.87
C ASN A 31 1.02 7.41 51.59
N VAL A 32 2.04 7.91 50.89
CA VAL A 32 3.38 8.17 51.43
C VAL A 32 3.86 9.55 50.98
N ASP A 33 4.58 10.24 51.85
CA ASP A 33 5.19 11.53 51.51
C ASP A 33 6.48 11.29 50.69
N PRO A 34 6.61 11.85 49.48
CA PRO A 34 7.82 11.71 48.67
C PRO A 34 9.11 12.11 49.43
N SER A 35 9.04 13.08 50.35
CA SER A 35 10.15 13.52 51.18
C SER A 35 10.60 12.44 52.18
N ASP A 36 9.64 11.73 52.78
CA ASP A 36 9.94 10.64 53.71
C ASP A 36 10.61 9.46 52.99
N VAL A 37 10.22 9.18 51.73
CA VAL A 37 10.89 8.16 50.89
C VAL A 37 12.29 8.63 50.48
N ARG A 38 12.44 9.90 50.09
CA ARG A 38 13.70 10.50 49.61
C ARG A 38 14.79 10.57 50.66
N HIS A 39 14.40 10.87 51.89
CA HIS A 39 15.31 11.00 53.02
C HIS A 39 15.27 9.80 53.97
N GLN A 40 14.52 8.75 53.61
CA GLN A 40 14.35 7.51 54.39
C GLN A 40 13.98 7.81 55.85
N ARG A 41 12.95 8.62 56.07
CA ARG A 41 12.47 9.07 57.39
C ARG A 41 11.24 8.26 57.84
N LYS A 42 10.88 8.40 59.12
CA LYS A 42 9.71 7.75 59.75
C LYS A 42 9.72 6.22 59.53
N SER A 43 8.63 5.66 58.98
CA SER A 43 8.48 4.23 58.72
C SER A 43 9.59 3.65 57.85
N PHE A 44 10.16 4.44 56.92
CA PHE A 44 11.29 4.00 56.11
C PHE A 44 12.58 3.88 56.94
N ALA A 45 12.82 4.81 57.88
CA ALA A 45 13.97 4.74 58.79
C ALA A 45 13.90 3.48 59.67
N GLU A 46 12.73 3.21 60.24
CA GLU A 46 12.51 2.02 61.08
C GLU A 46 12.68 0.72 60.28
N ALA A 47 12.20 0.69 59.04
CA ALA A 47 12.37 -0.47 58.16
C ALA A 47 13.85 -0.70 57.80
N PHE A 48 14.60 0.35 57.46
CA PHE A 48 16.03 0.22 57.19
C PHE A 48 16.82 -0.22 58.42
N ALA A 49 16.50 0.31 59.61
CA ALA A 49 17.15 -0.14 60.86
C ALA A 49 16.92 -1.65 61.12
N LYS A 50 15.71 -2.16 60.87
CA LYS A 50 15.44 -3.61 60.95
C LYS A 50 16.22 -4.41 59.91
N HIS A 51 16.40 -3.86 58.70
CA HIS A 51 17.20 -4.50 57.65
C HIS A 51 18.70 -4.50 57.98
N GLU A 52 19.22 -3.46 58.62
CA GLU A 52 20.62 -3.40 59.08
C GLU A 52 20.91 -4.49 60.13
N VAL A 53 19.97 -4.74 61.05
CA VAL A 53 20.09 -5.84 62.02
C VAL A 53 20.01 -7.20 61.31
N LYS A 54 19.08 -7.36 60.36
CA LYS A 54 18.88 -8.63 59.64
C LYS A 54 20.01 -8.98 58.68
N PHE A 55 20.66 -7.97 58.09
CA PHE A 55 21.75 -8.11 57.12
C PHE A 55 23.07 -7.61 57.71
N SER A 56 23.29 -7.79 59.01
CA SER A 56 24.51 -7.37 59.71
C SER A 56 25.80 -7.94 59.11
N ASN A 57 25.70 -9.08 58.43
CA ASN A 57 26.83 -9.74 57.75
C ASN A 57 27.11 -9.19 56.34
N ASP A 58 26.27 -8.27 55.82
CA ASP A 58 26.41 -7.64 54.50
C ASP A 58 25.91 -6.18 54.53
N PRO A 59 26.61 -5.28 55.26
CA PRO A 59 26.19 -3.89 55.42
C PRO A 59 26.22 -3.10 54.11
N GLU A 60 27.13 -3.45 53.18
CA GLU A 60 27.19 -2.83 51.86
C GLU A 60 25.89 -3.01 51.06
N LYS A 61 25.19 -4.12 51.25
CA LYS A 61 23.94 -4.39 50.55
C LYS A 61 22.84 -3.43 50.97
N VAL A 62 22.73 -3.15 52.27
CA VAL A 62 21.73 -2.23 52.80
C VAL A 62 22.03 -0.80 52.37
N GLU A 63 23.31 -0.41 52.33
CA GLU A 63 23.72 0.89 51.82
C GLU A 63 23.40 1.07 50.34
N LYS A 64 23.65 0.05 49.51
CA LYS A 64 23.25 0.04 48.09
C LYS A 64 21.73 0.21 47.93
N TRP A 65 20.91 -0.35 48.83
CA TRP A 65 19.46 -0.15 48.81
C TRP A 65 19.05 1.26 49.23
N ARG A 66 19.69 1.84 50.25
CA ARG A 66 19.48 3.25 50.64
C ARG A 66 19.77 4.18 49.47
N GLU A 67 20.92 4.00 48.82
CA GLU A 67 21.29 4.78 47.64
C GLU A 67 20.30 4.60 46.49
N ALA A 68 19.92 3.36 46.18
CA ALA A 68 18.99 3.06 45.10
C ALA A 68 17.62 3.71 45.36
N LEU A 69 17.08 3.60 46.57
CA LEU A 69 15.81 4.22 46.94
C LEU A 69 15.89 5.74 46.91
N ARG A 70 17.00 6.34 47.36
CA ARG A 70 17.24 7.79 47.27
C ARG A 70 17.29 8.26 45.82
N LYS A 71 18.00 7.56 44.93
CA LYS A 71 18.02 7.81 43.48
C LYS A 71 16.60 7.65 42.89
N VAL A 72 15.85 6.64 43.34
CA VAL A 72 14.47 6.36 42.90
C VAL A 72 13.39 7.25 43.56
N ALA A 73 13.72 8.06 44.55
CA ALA A 73 12.82 9.07 45.09
C ALA A 73 13.15 10.50 44.62
N ASN A 74 14.30 10.69 43.96
CA ASN A 74 14.75 12.00 43.48
C ASN A 74 14.21 12.41 42.10
N LEU A 75 13.86 11.47 41.22
CA LEU A 75 13.17 11.79 39.96
C LEU A 75 11.70 12.12 40.20
N SER A 76 11.11 12.84 39.24
CA SER A 76 9.69 13.19 39.21
C SER A 76 8.79 11.95 39.22
N GLY A 77 7.66 12.06 39.92
CA GLY A 77 6.65 11.02 40.05
C GLY A 77 5.29 11.63 40.41
N TRP A 78 4.26 10.80 40.46
CA TRP A 78 2.90 11.20 40.81
C TRP A 78 2.65 10.98 42.29
N ASP A 79 2.20 12.02 42.99
CA ASP A 79 1.71 11.93 44.37
C ASP A 79 0.19 11.81 44.35
N ALA A 80 -0.35 10.75 44.94
CA ALA A 80 -1.79 10.50 45.00
C ALA A 80 -2.57 11.63 45.67
N LYS A 81 -1.94 12.40 46.58
CA LYS A 81 -2.56 13.56 47.25
C LYS A 81 -2.90 14.71 46.31
N ASN A 82 -2.28 14.77 45.13
CA ASN A 82 -2.51 15.82 44.14
C ASN A 82 -3.73 15.56 43.24
N TYR A 83 -4.45 14.45 43.44
CA TYR A 83 -5.58 14.01 42.63
C TYR A 83 -6.83 13.88 43.49
N LYS A 84 -8.01 14.07 42.88
CA LYS A 84 -9.28 14.06 43.64
C LYS A 84 -9.69 12.65 44.05
N CYS A 85 -9.30 11.64 43.27
CA CYS A 85 -9.55 10.23 43.55
C CYS A 85 -8.51 9.32 42.87
N GLU A 86 -8.47 8.06 43.31
CA GLU A 86 -7.56 7.05 42.76
C GLU A 86 -7.85 6.75 41.28
N SER A 87 -9.12 6.79 40.84
CA SER A 87 -9.48 6.55 39.45
C SER A 87 -8.89 7.60 38.51
N GLU A 88 -8.88 8.88 38.90
CA GLU A 88 -8.25 9.98 38.14
C GLU A 88 -6.74 9.76 38.01
N LEU A 89 -6.07 9.37 39.11
CA LEU A 89 -4.65 9.03 39.09
C LEU A 89 -4.36 7.84 38.17
N ILE A 90 -5.17 6.78 38.24
CA ILE A 90 -5.02 5.59 37.40
C ILE A 90 -5.21 5.96 35.92
N GLU A 91 -6.21 6.75 35.56
CA GLU A 91 -6.43 7.20 34.19
C GLU A 91 -5.23 8.00 33.65
N VAL A 92 -4.68 8.90 34.46
CA VAL A 92 -3.49 9.69 34.10
C VAL A 92 -2.27 8.78 33.91
N ILE A 93 -2.05 7.82 34.81
CA ILE A 93 -0.93 6.87 34.70
C ILE A 93 -1.09 5.98 33.47
N VAL A 94 -2.27 5.36 33.29
CA VAL A 94 -2.55 4.48 32.15
C VAL A 94 -2.34 5.24 30.86
N LYS A 95 -2.87 6.46 30.74
CA LYS A 95 -2.67 7.33 29.57
C LYS A 95 -1.19 7.59 29.32
N ARG A 96 -0.42 7.99 30.34
CA ARG A 96 1.01 8.31 30.22
C ARG A 96 1.86 7.10 29.85
N VAL A 97 1.55 5.93 30.43
CA VAL A 97 2.24 4.68 30.12
C VAL A 97 1.89 4.23 28.70
N TRP A 98 0.62 4.32 28.29
CA TRP A 98 0.22 4.03 26.91
C TRP A 98 0.88 4.95 25.88
N GLU A 99 0.95 6.26 26.15
CA GLU A 99 1.66 7.22 25.29
C GLU A 99 3.14 6.85 25.09
N LYS A 100 3.80 6.32 26.13
CA LYS A 100 5.22 5.96 26.10
C LYS A 100 5.50 4.57 25.51
N VAL A 101 4.64 3.61 25.77
CA VAL A 101 4.89 2.20 25.41
C VAL A 101 4.37 1.87 24.00
N ARG A 102 3.27 2.50 23.57
CA ARG A 102 2.58 2.17 22.32
C ARG A 102 3.42 2.42 21.04
N PRO A 103 4.16 3.54 20.88
CA PRO A 103 5.00 3.76 19.70
C PRO A 103 6.03 2.64 19.50
N THR A 104 6.55 2.12 20.62
CA THR A 104 7.55 1.06 20.67
C THR A 104 6.96 -0.29 20.27
N ILE A 105 5.74 -0.62 20.75
CA ILE A 105 5.03 -1.88 20.39
C ILE A 105 4.66 -1.91 18.90
N THR A 106 4.15 -0.80 18.35
CA THR A 106 3.64 -0.77 16.97
C THR A 106 4.72 -0.86 15.89
N LEU A 107 5.95 -0.41 16.17
CA LEU A 107 7.07 -0.48 15.22
C LEU A 107 7.88 -1.78 15.38
N SER A 108 7.91 -2.40 16.56
CA SER A 108 8.69 -3.62 16.81
C SER A 108 8.00 -4.92 16.38
N ASP A 109 6.67 -4.96 16.36
CA ASP A 109 5.91 -6.19 16.09
C ASP A 109 5.61 -6.45 14.60
N SER A 110 5.86 -5.48 13.71
CA SER A 110 5.76 -5.76 12.28
C SER A 110 6.92 -6.65 11.85
N LYS A 111 6.68 -7.97 11.72
CA LYS A 111 7.62 -8.93 11.11
C LYS A 111 8.01 -8.56 9.66
N GLU A 112 7.33 -7.58 9.06
CA GLU A 112 7.59 -7.12 7.71
C GLU A 112 8.51 -5.90 7.69
N LYS A 113 9.70 -6.07 7.10
CA LYS A 113 10.59 -4.97 6.75
C LYS A 113 9.89 -3.99 5.80
N LEU A 114 9.93 -2.72 6.16
CA LEU A 114 9.43 -1.60 5.36
C LEU A 114 10.62 -0.92 4.69
N VAL A 115 10.55 -0.73 3.37
CA VAL A 115 11.64 -0.16 2.57
C VAL A 115 11.10 1.06 1.81
N GLY A 116 11.91 2.11 1.67
CA GLY A 116 11.55 3.31 0.90
C GLY A 116 10.36 4.11 1.47
N ILE A 117 10.01 3.91 2.74
CA ILE A 117 8.76 4.46 3.32
C ILE A 117 8.96 5.78 4.07
N GLU A 118 10.20 6.11 4.47
CA GLU A 118 10.48 7.27 5.31
C GLU A 118 10.07 8.59 4.65
N PHE A 119 10.44 8.79 3.38
CA PHE A 119 10.04 9.97 2.62
C PHE A 119 8.52 10.08 2.47
N ARG A 120 7.83 8.96 2.23
CA ARG A 120 6.36 8.92 2.14
C ARG A 120 5.69 9.29 3.47
N LEU A 121 6.24 8.80 4.58
CA LEU A 121 5.76 9.13 5.92
C LEU A 121 6.00 10.60 6.26
N TRP A 122 7.12 11.17 5.83
CA TRP A 122 7.39 12.59 5.96
C TRP A 122 6.39 13.44 5.17
N GLN A 123 6.12 13.09 3.91
CA GLN A 123 5.07 13.74 3.10
C GLN A 123 3.69 13.66 3.79
N MET A 124 3.33 12.48 4.31
CA MET A 124 2.10 12.31 5.07
C MET A 124 2.07 13.18 6.33
N GLY A 125 3.19 13.30 7.06
CA GLY A 125 3.30 14.17 8.23
C GLY A 125 2.96 15.63 7.92
N LEU A 126 3.45 16.15 6.80
CA LEU A 126 3.13 17.51 6.33
C LEU A 126 1.65 17.70 6.01
N LEU A 127 1.04 16.73 5.32
CA LEU A 127 -0.38 16.81 4.95
C LEU A 127 -1.30 16.66 6.17
N LEU A 128 -0.94 15.79 7.10
CA LEU A 128 -1.65 15.59 8.34
C LEU A 128 -1.58 16.85 9.21
N ALA A 129 -0.42 17.48 9.36
CA ALA A 129 -0.19 18.60 10.30
C ALA A 129 -0.96 18.41 11.63
N PRO A 130 -0.54 17.45 12.48
CA PRO A 130 -1.33 16.98 13.62
C PRO A 130 -1.60 18.05 14.70
N GLU A 131 -0.87 19.18 14.67
CA GLU A 131 -1.02 20.30 15.59
C GLU A 131 -2.18 21.23 15.21
N GLU A 132 -2.62 21.18 13.94
CA GLU A 132 -3.69 22.03 13.42
C GLU A 132 -5.07 21.56 13.89
N LYS A 133 -5.93 22.50 14.28
CA LYS A 133 -7.27 22.21 14.82
C LYS A 133 -8.35 22.06 13.75
N ASP A 134 -7.99 22.08 12.47
CA ASP A 134 -8.94 21.91 11.37
C ASP A 134 -9.32 20.43 11.14
N VAL A 135 -10.31 20.21 10.26
CA VAL A 135 -10.66 18.88 9.74
C VAL A 135 -10.08 18.72 8.34
N ARG A 136 -9.33 17.62 8.12
CA ARG A 136 -8.65 17.36 6.84
C ARG A 136 -9.04 16.03 6.23
N PHE A 137 -9.31 16.08 4.93
CA PHE A 137 -9.41 14.92 4.06
C PHE A 137 -8.13 14.82 3.25
N ILE A 138 -7.53 13.63 3.24
CA ILE A 138 -6.22 13.37 2.63
C ILE A 138 -6.35 12.13 1.74
N GLY A 139 -6.07 12.29 0.45
CA GLY A 139 -6.07 11.20 -0.51
C GLY A 139 -4.70 10.54 -0.66
N ILE A 140 -4.64 9.22 -0.68
CA ILE A 140 -3.47 8.45 -1.10
C ILE A 140 -3.89 7.66 -2.33
N TRP A 141 -3.31 7.96 -3.49
CA TRP A 141 -3.71 7.34 -4.75
C TRP A 141 -2.54 6.81 -5.56
N GLY A 142 -2.84 5.98 -6.56
CA GLY A 142 -1.85 5.35 -7.45
C GLY A 142 -2.20 3.92 -7.82
N MET A 143 -1.34 3.28 -8.60
CA MET A 143 -1.54 1.94 -9.16
C MET A 143 -1.79 0.84 -8.11
N GLY A 144 -2.48 -0.22 -8.50
CA GLY A 144 -2.62 -1.45 -7.69
C GLY A 144 -1.25 -2.01 -7.27
N GLY A 145 -1.11 -2.44 -6.02
CA GLY A 145 0.14 -3.05 -5.52
C GLY A 145 1.28 -2.10 -5.14
N VAL A 146 1.10 -0.77 -5.27
CA VAL A 146 2.15 0.23 -4.95
C VAL A 146 2.39 0.48 -3.45
N GLY A 147 1.51 -0.04 -2.57
CA GLY A 147 1.68 0.08 -1.11
C GLY A 147 0.84 1.16 -0.41
N LYS A 148 -0.25 1.64 -1.03
CA LYS A 148 -1.18 2.62 -0.44
C LYS A 148 -1.72 2.17 0.93
N THR A 149 -2.31 0.98 0.99
CA THR A 149 -2.81 0.36 2.23
C THR A 149 -1.72 0.26 3.30
N THR A 150 -0.49 -0.11 2.90
CA THR A 150 0.65 -0.22 3.82
C THR A 150 1.00 1.14 4.42
N LEU A 151 1.10 2.19 3.60
CA LEU A 151 1.38 3.55 4.08
C LEU A 151 0.26 4.06 5.01
N ALA A 152 -0.99 3.90 4.61
CA ALA A 152 -2.14 4.34 5.40
C ALA A 152 -2.21 3.62 6.75
N ARG A 153 -1.93 2.31 6.77
CA ARG A 153 -1.89 1.50 8.00
C ARG A 153 -0.78 1.95 8.95
N LEU A 154 0.42 2.23 8.43
CA LEU A 154 1.52 2.72 9.26
C LEU A 154 1.26 4.09 9.85
N VAL A 155 0.66 4.99 9.08
CA VAL A 155 0.20 6.28 9.59
C VAL A 155 -0.83 6.05 10.69
N PHE A 156 -1.85 5.23 10.44
CA PHE A 156 -2.90 4.91 11.41
C PHE A 156 -2.33 4.39 12.73
N GLU A 157 -1.44 3.40 12.66
CA GLU A 157 -0.78 2.81 13.84
C GLU A 157 0.03 3.86 14.61
N ARG A 158 0.74 4.74 13.90
CA ARG A 158 1.56 5.79 14.52
C ARG A 158 0.77 6.90 15.20
N ILE A 159 -0.37 7.33 14.64
CA ILE A 159 -1.06 8.54 15.13
C ILE A 159 -2.40 8.29 15.80
N SER A 160 -3.00 7.10 15.66
CA SER A 160 -4.34 6.78 16.20
C SER A 160 -4.55 7.12 17.66
N HIS A 161 -3.51 7.01 18.49
CA HIS A 161 -3.59 7.29 19.92
C HIS A 161 -3.79 8.78 20.28
N HIS A 162 -3.60 9.69 19.34
CA HIS A 162 -3.85 11.13 19.52
C HIS A 162 -5.31 11.53 19.25
N PHE A 163 -6.19 10.56 18.98
CA PHE A 163 -7.58 10.75 18.57
C PHE A 163 -8.52 10.03 19.54
N GLU A 164 -9.72 10.59 19.73
CA GLU A 164 -10.76 9.98 20.57
C GLU A 164 -11.41 8.77 19.91
N VAL A 165 -11.52 8.80 18.57
CA VAL A 165 -12.06 7.73 17.74
C VAL A 165 -11.08 7.49 16.63
N ALA A 166 -10.63 6.24 16.47
CA ALA A 166 -9.70 5.86 15.41
C ALA A 166 -10.18 4.56 14.77
N GLU A 167 -10.53 4.60 13.48
CA GLU A 167 -11.04 3.45 12.74
C GLU A 167 -10.36 3.26 11.38
N PHE A 168 -10.14 2.01 11.01
CA PHE A 168 -9.58 1.60 9.72
C PHE A 168 -10.60 0.71 9.00
N LEU A 169 -11.15 1.21 7.90
CA LEU A 169 -12.13 0.52 7.07
C LEU A 169 -11.45 -0.05 5.84
N ASP A 170 -11.42 -1.38 5.71
CA ASP A 170 -10.90 -2.09 4.54
C ASP A 170 -12.05 -2.46 3.60
N VAL A 171 -12.40 -1.56 2.66
CA VAL A 171 -13.63 -1.67 1.86
C VAL A 171 -13.65 -2.95 1.02
N ARG A 172 -12.49 -3.42 0.54
CA ARG A 172 -12.42 -4.64 -0.29
C ARG A 172 -12.79 -5.92 0.45
N LYS A 173 -12.52 -5.98 1.76
CA LYS A 173 -12.87 -7.15 2.58
C LYS A 173 -14.33 -7.13 3.03
N PHE A 174 -15.05 -6.03 2.79
CA PHE A 174 -16.46 -5.94 3.11
C PHE A 174 -17.32 -6.50 1.97
N HIS A 175 -17.95 -7.64 2.24
CA HIS A 175 -18.95 -8.27 1.36
C HIS A 175 -20.40 -8.08 1.85
N GLY A 176 -20.60 -7.14 2.77
CA GLY A 176 -21.91 -6.88 3.41
C GLY A 176 -22.51 -5.54 3.01
N PRO A 177 -23.76 -5.27 3.43
CA PRO A 177 -24.40 -3.99 3.18
C PRO A 177 -23.62 -2.85 3.84
N LEU A 178 -23.65 -1.68 3.24
CA LEU A 178 -22.90 -0.49 3.68
C LEU A 178 -23.17 -0.10 5.14
N VAL A 179 -24.37 -0.40 5.65
CA VAL A 179 -24.72 -0.21 7.06
C VAL A 179 -23.72 -0.88 8.01
N ASN A 180 -23.07 -1.98 7.61
CA ASN A 180 -22.06 -2.65 8.44
C ASN A 180 -20.77 -1.85 8.56
N LEU A 181 -20.36 -1.13 7.51
CA LEU A 181 -19.24 -0.19 7.58
C LEU A 181 -19.57 0.99 8.49
N GLN A 182 -20.79 1.53 8.40
CA GLN A 182 -21.25 2.60 9.30
C GLN A 182 -21.30 2.13 10.75
N LYS A 183 -21.76 0.89 11.00
CA LYS A 183 -21.71 0.25 12.32
C LYS A 183 -20.29 0.14 12.84
N GLN A 184 -19.32 -0.25 12.00
CA GLN A 184 -17.93 -0.35 12.39
C GLN A 184 -17.40 1.02 12.83
N VAL A 185 -17.60 2.06 12.03
CA VAL A 185 -17.22 3.46 12.36
C VAL A 185 -17.81 3.91 13.70
N LEU A 186 -19.06 3.53 13.95
CA LEU A 186 -19.78 3.92 15.16
C LEU A 186 -19.50 3.03 16.37
N SER A 187 -18.89 1.86 16.18
CA SER A 187 -18.71 0.88 17.25
C SER A 187 -17.93 1.41 18.46
N PRO A 188 -16.88 2.25 18.31
CA PRO A 188 -16.18 2.81 19.47
C PRO A 188 -17.04 3.78 20.29
N VAL A 189 -18.03 4.41 19.65
CA VAL A 189 -18.85 5.47 20.25
C VAL A 189 -20.15 4.91 20.80
N LEU A 190 -20.85 4.08 20.03
CA LEU A 190 -22.17 3.54 20.40
C LEU A 190 -22.08 2.25 21.23
N LYS A 191 -20.97 1.50 21.16
CA LYS A 191 -20.78 0.23 21.88
C LYS A 191 -21.98 -0.72 21.70
N GLU A 192 -22.72 -1.01 22.76
CA GLU A 192 -23.89 -1.90 22.73
C GLU A 192 -25.08 -1.32 21.92
N ASN A 193 -25.13 0.00 21.75
CA ASN A 193 -26.20 0.69 21.02
C ASN A 193 -26.02 0.68 19.50
N VAL A 194 -24.99 0.01 18.96
CA VAL A 194 -24.76 -0.11 17.51
C VAL A 194 -25.93 -0.81 16.80
N SER A 195 -26.72 -1.60 17.52
CA SER A 195 -27.95 -2.22 17.03
C SER A 195 -29.02 -1.22 16.55
N LEU A 196 -28.96 0.04 17.01
CA LEU A 196 -29.86 1.13 16.57
C LEU A 196 -29.62 1.55 15.10
N VAL A 197 -28.47 1.16 14.54
CA VAL A 197 -28.07 1.44 13.16
C VAL A 197 -28.55 0.28 12.27
N TRP A 198 -29.84 0.23 11.96
CA TRP A 198 -30.39 -0.90 11.17
C TRP A 198 -30.49 -0.62 9.67
N ASP A 199 -30.35 0.63 9.25
CA ASP A 199 -30.35 1.05 7.84
C ASP A 199 -29.26 2.12 7.56
N GLU A 200 -28.99 2.35 6.27
CA GLU A 200 -27.94 3.28 5.82
C GLU A 200 -28.21 4.74 6.21
N TYR A 201 -29.50 5.15 6.18
CA TYR A 201 -29.91 6.51 6.52
C TYR A 201 -29.61 6.83 7.98
N ARG A 202 -29.99 5.92 8.89
CA ARG A 202 -29.66 6.01 10.31
C ARG A 202 -28.18 5.93 10.54
N GLY A 203 -27.45 5.07 9.84
CA GLY A 203 -26.00 5.00 9.93
C GLY A 203 -25.35 6.34 9.62
N THR A 204 -25.72 6.97 8.51
CA THR A 204 -25.24 8.31 8.15
C THR A 204 -25.62 9.36 9.20
N PHE A 205 -26.85 9.34 9.68
CA PHE A 205 -27.31 10.25 10.74
C PHE A 205 -26.49 10.12 12.01
N PHE A 206 -26.24 8.89 12.48
CA PHE A 206 -25.45 8.64 13.68
C PHE A 206 -23.98 8.98 13.47
N VAL A 207 -23.37 8.67 12.31
CA VAL A 207 -21.99 9.07 12.00
C VAL A 207 -21.84 10.58 12.16
N ARG A 208 -22.71 11.37 11.51
CA ARG A 208 -22.69 12.82 11.63
C ARG A 208 -22.89 13.29 13.07
N LYS A 209 -23.90 12.77 13.77
CA LYS A 209 -24.27 13.27 15.11
C LYS A 209 -23.27 12.87 16.20
N CYS A 210 -22.71 11.68 16.11
CA CYS A 210 -21.83 11.13 17.14
C CYS A 210 -20.37 11.58 16.98
N LEU A 211 -19.95 11.91 15.76
CA LEU A 211 -18.56 12.29 15.46
C LEU A 211 -18.33 13.80 15.36
N SER A 212 -19.38 14.63 15.25
CA SER A 212 -19.24 16.09 15.00
C SER A 212 -18.44 16.86 16.06
N ASN A 213 -18.36 16.33 17.28
CA ASN A 213 -17.66 16.99 18.41
C ASN A 213 -16.47 16.15 18.91
N LYS A 214 -16.02 15.18 18.11
CA LYS A 214 -14.93 14.28 18.49
C LYS A 214 -13.75 14.46 17.56
N LYS A 215 -12.54 14.37 18.12
CA LYS A 215 -11.33 14.30 17.32
C LYS A 215 -11.18 12.89 16.74
N VAL A 216 -11.45 12.73 15.45
CA VAL A 216 -11.52 11.44 14.74
C VAL A 216 -10.34 11.23 13.80
N LEU A 217 -9.76 10.03 13.81
CA LEU A 217 -8.91 9.50 12.75
C LEU A 217 -9.67 8.40 12.01
N LEU A 218 -10.03 8.65 10.75
CA LEU A 218 -10.73 7.66 9.93
C LEU A 218 -9.90 7.32 8.70
N VAL A 219 -9.57 6.06 8.51
CA VAL A 219 -8.96 5.56 7.26
C VAL A 219 -10.00 4.76 6.49
N VAL A 220 -10.28 5.19 5.27
CA VAL A 220 -11.15 4.46 4.32
C VAL A 220 -10.25 3.93 3.21
N ASP A 221 -9.91 2.66 3.30
CA ASP A 221 -8.96 1.99 2.43
C ASP A 221 -9.64 1.36 1.22
N ASP A 222 -9.04 1.57 0.05
CA ASP A 222 -9.40 1.01 -1.24
C ASP A 222 -10.80 1.40 -1.75
N VAL A 223 -11.11 2.69 -1.67
CA VAL A 223 -12.36 3.27 -2.20
C VAL A 223 -12.36 3.27 -3.73
N ASP A 224 -13.39 2.67 -4.33
CA ASP A 224 -13.60 2.56 -5.78
C ASP A 224 -14.78 3.40 -6.30
N SER A 225 -15.65 3.87 -5.41
CA SER A 225 -16.90 4.58 -5.73
C SER A 225 -17.12 5.79 -4.81
N CYS A 226 -17.77 6.83 -5.33
CA CYS A 226 -18.04 8.06 -4.58
C CYS A 226 -19.15 7.87 -3.54
N ASP A 227 -20.13 7.03 -3.86
CA ASP A 227 -21.32 6.76 -3.04
C ASP A 227 -20.97 6.29 -1.62
N LEU A 228 -19.84 5.59 -1.48
CA LEU A 228 -19.33 5.15 -0.18
C LEU A 228 -18.99 6.34 0.73
N LEU A 229 -18.21 7.29 0.20
CA LEU A 229 -17.75 8.46 0.97
C LEU A 229 -18.92 9.37 1.31
N GLU A 230 -19.91 9.53 0.42
CA GLU A 230 -21.11 10.32 0.69
C GLU A 230 -21.91 9.83 1.91
N LYS A 231 -21.78 8.54 2.25
CA LYS A 231 -22.55 7.91 3.35
C LYS A 231 -21.75 7.70 4.62
N VAL A 232 -20.41 7.75 4.55
CA VAL A 232 -19.50 7.46 5.68
C VAL A 232 -18.65 8.67 6.09
N ALA A 233 -18.26 9.54 5.15
CA ALA A 233 -17.37 10.67 5.42
C ALA A 233 -17.54 11.77 4.36
N ARG A 234 -18.75 12.34 4.25
CA ARG A 234 -19.06 13.29 3.16
C ARG A 234 -18.46 14.67 3.35
N ASP A 235 -18.53 15.19 4.59
CA ASP A 235 -18.26 16.60 4.86
C ASP A 235 -17.45 16.77 6.14
N LYS A 236 -16.65 17.84 6.18
CA LYS A 236 -15.81 18.19 7.33
C LYS A 236 -16.63 18.42 8.61
N SER A 237 -17.85 18.96 8.49
CA SER A 237 -18.77 19.22 9.62
C SER A 237 -19.24 17.96 10.35
N TRP A 238 -18.99 16.76 9.79
CA TRP A 238 -19.31 15.50 10.45
C TRP A 238 -18.31 15.14 11.54
N PHE A 239 -17.19 15.85 11.62
CA PHE A 239 -16.08 15.54 12.52
C PHE A 239 -15.70 16.78 13.34
N GLY A 240 -15.23 16.55 14.56
CA GLY A 240 -14.76 17.64 15.42
C GLY A 240 -13.37 18.14 15.05
N ASP A 241 -12.98 19.26 15.64
CA ASP A 241 -11.69 19.91 15.42
C ASP A 241 -10.50 18.95 15.63
N GLY A 242 -9.50 19.07 14.75
CA GLY A 242 -8.30 18.23 14.74
C GLY A 242 -8.51 16.85 14.11
N SER A 243 -9.64 16.57 13.48
CA SER A 243 -9.92 15.28 12.82
C SER A 243 -9.15 15.10 11.51
N ARG A 244 -8.79 13.86 11.20
CA ARG A 244 -8.05 13.46 10.00
C ARG A 244 -8.74 12.28 9.33
N ILE A 245 -9.13 12.47 8.07
CA ILE A 245 -9.76 11.45 7.25
C ILE A 245 -8.80 11.12 6.11
N ILE A 246 -8.36 9.87 6.04
CA ILE A 246 -7.45 9.38 5.01
C ILE A 246 -8.23 8.45 4.10
N VAL A 247 -8.20 8.73 2.80
CA VAL A 247 -8.85 7.90 1.78
C VAL A 247 -7.76 7.31 0.90
N THR A 248 -7.73 5.99 0.74
CA THR A 248 -6.88 5.36 -0.27
C THR A 248 -7.72 4.94 -1.47
N THR A 249 -7.21 5.17 -2.69
CA THR A 249 -7.92 4.81 -3.92
C THR A 249 -6.97 4.52 -5.07
N ARG A 250 -7.44 3.80 -6.08
CA ARG A 250 -6.73 3.67 -7.37
C ARG A 250 -7.20 4.69 -8.39
N ASP A 251 -8.32 5.35 -8.10
CA ASP A 251 -9.04 6.24 -8.99
C ASP A 251 -8.96 7.68 -8.47
N LYS A 252 -8.13 8.49 -9.10
CA LYS A 252 -7.96 9.91 -8.76
C LYS A 252 -9.29 10.67 -8.84
N ARG A 253 -10.24 10.25 -9.68
CA ARG A 253 -11.54 10.89 -9.82
C ARG A 253 -12.36 10.82 -8.54
N VAL A 254 -12.18 9.77 -7.73
CA VAL A 254 -12.83 9.64 -6.41
C VAL A 254 -12.42 10.81 -5.52
N LEU A 255 -11.14 11.19 -5.51
CA LEU A 255 -10.65 12.32 -4.73
C LEU A 255 -11.22 13.65 -5.23
N VAL A 256 -11.23 13.86 -6.56
CA VAL A 256 -11.73 15.08 -7.19
C VAL A 256 -13.22 15.27 -6.94
N LYS A 257 -14.04 14.22 -7.11
CA LYS A 257 -15.49 14.28 -6.90
C LYS A 257 -15.90 14.54 -5.45
N ASN A 258 -15.02 14.23 -4.50
CA ASN A 258 -15.24 14.45 -3.06
C ASN A 258 -14.47 15.69 -2.53
N ASP A 259 -14.03 16.59 -3.41
CA ASP A 259 -13.30 17.82 -3.07
C ASP A 259 -12.05 17.61 -2.18
N ILE A 260 -11.42 16.43 -2.29
CA ILE A 260 -10.20 16.08 -1.54
C ILE A 260 -8.98 16.68 -2.26
N LYS A 261 -8.65 17.92 -1.89
CA LYS A 261 -7.54 18.67 -2.50
C LYS A 261 -6.15 18.21 -2.04
N LEU A 262 -6.03 17.74 -0.80
CA LEU A 262 -4.77 17.25 -0.25
C LEU A 262 -4.59 15.80 -0.67
N SER A 263 -3.60 15.50 -1.50
CA SER A 263 -3.35 14.12 -1.90
C SER A 263 -1.88 13.83 -2.21
N VAL A 264 -1.50 12.55 -2.08
CA VAL A 264 -0.19 12.02 -2.47
C VAL A 264 -0.40 10.93 -3.51
N GLU A 265 0.33 11.04 -4.61
CA GLU A 265 0.48 9.95 -5.56
C GLU A 265 1.63 9.03 -5.13
N LEU A 266 1.32 7.75 -4.96
CA LEU A 266 2.32 6.72 -4.75
C LEU A 266 2.74 6.12 -6.08
N VAL A 267 4.04 6.24 -6.35
CA VAL A 267 4.77 5.60 -7.44
C VAL A 267 5.66 4.49 -6.88
N GLY A 268 6.14 3.61 -7.76
CA GLY A 268 7.02 2.49 -7.43
C GLY A 268 8.30 2.91 -6.69
N LEU A 269 8.94 1.92 -6.07
CA LEU A 269 10.22 2.08 -5.39
C LEU A 269 11.35 2.40 -6.39
N ASN A 270 12.34 3.16 -5.93
CA ASN A 270 13.59 3.29 -6.68
C ASN A 270 14.34 1.95 -6.72
N VAL A 271 15.35 1.84 -7.57
CA VAL A 271 16.09 0.59 -7.81
C VAL A 271 16.75 0.05 -6.54
N SER A 272 17.28 0.93 -5.67
CA SER A 272 17.94 0.54 -4.43
C SER A 272 16.95 -0.07 -3.44
N ASP A 273 15.85 0.65 -3.16
CA ASP A 273 14.78 0.20 -2.28
C ASP A 273 14.11 -1.07 -2.81
N ALA A 274 13.95 -1.17 -4.13
CA ALA A 274 13.39 -2.34 -4.78
C ALA A 274 14.28 -3.57 -4.59
N LEU A 275 15.60 -3.42 -4.76
CA LEU A 275 16.57 -4.49 -4.55
C LEU A 275 16.61 -4.93 -3.09
N GLU A 276 16.58 -3.98 -2.16
CA GLU A 276 16.55 -4.28 -0.72
C GLU A 276 15.26 -5.03 -0.33
N LEU A 277 14.10 -4.59 -0.82
CA LEU A 277 12.82 -5.26 -0.56
C LEU A 277 12.80 -6.68 -1.14
N PHE A 278 13.24 -6.83 -2.38
CA PHE A 278 13.32 -8.14 -3.04
C PHE A 278 14.28 -9.07 -2.29
N SER A 279 15.47 -8.57 -1.94
CA SER A 279 16.49 -9.35 -1.21
C SER A 279 15.97 -9.80 0.14
N HIS A 280 15.27 -8.93 0.86
CA HIS A 280 14.70 -9.28 2.14
C HIS A 280 13.65 -10.39 2.02
N LYS A 281 12.88 -10.40 0.93
CA LYS A 281 11.86 -11.44 0.69
C LYS A 281 12.45 -12.74 0.14
N ALA A 282 13.53 -12.68 -0.63
CA ALA A 282 14.18 -13.83 -1.24
C ALA A 282 15.25 -14.50 -0.35
N PHE A 283 15.92 -13.73 0.52
CA PHE A 283 17.06 -14.21 1.31
C PHE A 283 16.93 -13.94 2.82
N LYS A 284 15.92 -13.18 3.27
CA LYS A 284 15.83 -12.63 4.65
C LYS A 284 17.06 -11.77 5.03
N LYS A 285 17.67 -11.14 4.02
CA LYS A 285 18.84 -10.25 4.14
C LYS A 285 18.60 -8.99 3.33
N ASP A 286 19.32 -7.94 3.66
CA ASP A 286 19.17 -6.64 3.00
C ASP A 286 19.80 -6.62 1.60
N GLN A 287 20.68 -7.59 1.32
CA GLN A 287 21.37 -7.73 0.06
C GLN A 287 21.27 -9.15 -0.49
N PRO A 288 21.40 -9.33 -1.81
CA PRO A 288 21.44 -10.65 -2.43
C PRO A 288 22.64 -11.47 -1.94
N GLU A 289 22.50 -12.78 -1.95
CA GLU A 289 23.64 -13.69 -1.75
C GLU A 289 24.57 -13.70 -2.97
N GLU A 290 25.84 -14.06 -2.73
CA GLU A 290 26.83 -14.20 -3.79
C GLU A 290 26.35 -15.20 -4.86
N GLY A 291 26.49 -14.83 -6.14
CA GLY A 291 25.96 -15.61 -7.26
C GLY A 291 24.51 -15.29 -7.66
N PHE A 292 23.73 -14.60 -6.81
CA PHE A 292 22.32 -14.25 -7.11
C PHE A 292 22.10 -12.77 -7.48
N LEU A 293 23.14 -11.94 -7.43
CA LEU A 293 23.02 -10.49 -7.64
C LEU A 293 22.42 -10.11 -8.99
N GLU A 294 22.94 -10.68 -10.09
CA GLU A 294 22.46 -10.35 -11.44
C GLU A 294 21.03 -10.82 -11.69
N LEU A 295 20.67 -12.00 -11.18
CA LEU A 295 19.28 -12.47 -11.23
C LEU A 295 18.36 -11.59 -10.39
N SER A 296 18.78 -11.18 -9.18
CA SER A 296 18.01 -10.27 -8.34
C SER A 296 17.75 -8.94 -9.04
N LYS A 297 18.77 -8.37 -9.71
CA LYS A 297 18.62 -7.17 -10.56
C LYS A 297 17.64 -7.41 -11.70
N SER A 298 17.66 -8.58 -12.35
CA SER A 298 16.71 -8.94 -13.40
C SER A 298 15.25 -8.94 -12.89
N PHE A 299 14.98 -9.53 -11.71
CA PHE A 299 13.65 -9.51 -11.10
C PHE A 299 13.21 -8.11 -10.67
N VAL A 300 14.15 -7.29 -10.17
CA VAL A 300 13.90 -5.88 -9.83
C VAL A 300 13.55 -5.06 -11.07
N TYR A 301 14.32 -5.25 -12.15
CA TYR A 301 14.07 -4.59 -13.45
C TYR A 301 12.71 -4.99 -14.02
N TYR A 302 12.38 -6.28 -13.99
CA TYR A 302 11.07 -6.80 -14.38
C TYR A 302 9.92 -6.15 -13.57
N SER A 303 10.09 -6.08 -12.25
CA SER A 303 9.06 -5.53 -11.35
C SER A 303 8.86 -4.02 -11.50
N LYS A 304 9.82 -3.31 -12.10
CA LYS A 304 9.86 -1.84 -12.26
C LYS A 304 9.50 -1.08 -10.97
N GLY A 305 9.99 -1.58 -9.84
CA GLY A 305 9.78 -0.96 -8.53
C GLY A 305 8.41 -1.23 -7.89
N LEU A 306 7.54 -2.06 -8.47
CA LEU A 306 6.23 -2.39 -7.88
C LEU A 306 6.40 -3.28 -6.62
N PRO A 307 6.09 -2.80 -5.40
CA PRO A 307 6.29 -3.56 -4.16
C PRO A 307 5.58 -4.91 -4.14
N LEU A 308 4.35 -4.99 -4.64
CA LEU A 308 3.62 -6.26 -4.69
C LEU A 308 4.36 -7.30 -5.55
N ALA A 309 4.86 -6.91 -6.72
CA ALA A 309 5.61 -7.81 -7.59
C ALA A 309 6.91 -8.28 -6.91
N LEU A 310 7.67 -7.34 -6.33
CA LEU A 310 8.92 -7.64 -5.61
C LEU A 310 8.68 -8.63 -4.45
N LYS A 311 7.62 -8.42 -3.66
CA LYS A 311 7.28 -9.32 -2.54
C LYS A 311 6.88 -10.70 -3.05
N THR A 312 5.99 -10.78 -4.03
CA THR A 312 5.48 -12.05 -4.58
C THR A 312 6.60 -12.88 -5.21
N LEU A 313 7.43 -12.25 -6.06
CA LEU A 313 8.53 -12.93 -6.73
C LEU A 313 9.62 -13.33 -5.74
N GLY A 314 10.06 -12.41 -4.88
CA GLY A 314 11.08 -12.70 -3.88
C GLY A 314 10.67 -13.83 -2.94
N SER A 315 9.44 -13.80 -2.42
CA SER A 315 8.93 -14.88 -1.55
C SER A 315 8.79 -16.22 -2.28
N SER A 316 8.44 -16.24 -3.57
CA SER A 316 8.37 -17.48 -4.34
C SER A 316 9.73 -18.16 -4.53
N LEU A 317 10.82 -17.38 -4.43
CA LEU A 317 12.20 -17.82 -4.67
C LEU A 317 12.96 -18.13 -3.38
N TYR A 318 12.36 -17.92 -2.21
CA TYR A 318 12.99 -18.18 -0.92
C TYR A 318 13.42 -19.65 -0.81
N GLN A 319 14.70 -19.86 -0.45
CA GLN A 319 15.34 -21.19 -0.32
C GLN A 319 15.37 -22.05 -1.60
N ARG A 320 15.16 -21.45 -2.77
CA ARG A 320 15.31 -22.15 -4.06
C ARG A 320 16.73 -22.09 -4.60
N LYS A 321 17.10 -23.07 -5.41
CA LYS A 321 18.42 -23.16 -6.05
C LYS A 321 18.51 -22.26 -7.28
N LEU A 322 19.74 -21.98 -7.71
CA LEU A 322 20.03 -21.10 -8.85
C LEU A 322 19.32 -21.55 -10.15
N GLU A 323 19.21 -22.86 -10.39
CA GLU A 323 18.53 -23.40 -11.56
C GLU A 323 17.04 -23.05 -11.57
N GLU A 324 16.40 -23.07 -10.41
CA GLU A 324 14.98 -22.71 -10.25
C GLU A 324 14.77 -21.20 -10.40
N TRP A 325 15.74 -20.38 -9.99
CA TRP A 325 15.72 -18.93 -10.23
C TRP A 325 15.80 -18.62 -11.73
N ASN A 326 16.69 -19.28 -12.46
CA ASN A 326 16.82 -19.13 -13.90
C ASN A 326 15.53 -19.55 -14.61
N SER A 327 14.98 -20.72 -14.26
CA SER A 327 13.71 -21.21 -14.80
C SER A 327 12.55 -20.25 -14.52
N THR A 328 12.48 -19.70 -13.31
CA THR A 328 11.47 -18.68 -12.95
C THR A 328 11.63 -17.42 -13.80
N SER A 329 12.86 -16.89 -13.94
CA SER A 329 13.15 -15.72 -14.78
C SER A 329 12.75 -15.94 -16.25
N GLU A 330 12.99 -17.12 -16.80
CA GLU A 330 12.56 -17.47 -18.16
C GLU A 330 11.04 -17.56 -18.29
N SER A 331 10.36 -18.15 -17.30
CA SER A 331 8.90 -18.25 -17.29
C SER A 331 8.19 -16.89 -17.19
N LEU A 332 8.75 -15.91 -16.46
CA LEU A 332 8.17 -14.57 -16.34
C LEU A 332 8.12 -13.82 -17.68
N LYS A 333 9.01 -14.15 -18.61
CA LYS A 333 8.95 -13.62 -19.99
C LYS A 333 7.75 -14.13 -20.78
N ARG A 334 7.00 -15.10 -20.24
CA ARG A 334 5.89 -15.77 -20.92
C ARG A 334 4.57 -15.68 -20.15
N ILE A 335 4.61 -15.76 -18.83
CA ILE A 335 3.43 -15.88 -17.98
C ILE A 335 3.53 -14.89 -16.83
N LEU A 336 2.57 -13.98 -16.75
CA LEU A 336 2.44 -13.08 -15.62
C LEU A 336 1.98 -13.87 -14.38
N ASN A 337 2.60 -13.62 -13.23
CA ASN A 337 2.19 -14.29 -11.99
C ASN A 337 0.72 -13.96 -11.66
N PRO A 338 -0.13 -14.96 -11.33
CA PRO A 338 -1.56 -14.74 -11.11
C PRO A 338 -1.87 -13.69 -10.02
N THR A 339 -1.11 -13.68 -8.93
CA THR A 339 -1.32 -12.70 -7.84
C THR A 339 -1.05 -11.26 -8.31
N ILE A 340 -0.06 -11.09 -9.19
CA ILE A 340 0.27 -9.78 -9.78
C ILE A 340 -0.81 -9.40 -10.81
N PHE A 341 -1.17 -10.33 -11.70
CA PHE A 341 -2.20 -10.16 -12.72
C PHE A 341 -3.54 -9.74 -12.11
N ASP A 342 -4.07 -10.51 -11.16
CA ASP A 342 -5.37 -10.25 -10.53
C ASP A 342 -5.39 -8.89 -9.84
N SER A 343 -4.29 -8.54 -9.15
CA SER A 343 -4.17 -7.25 -8.47
C SER A 343 -4.20 -6.08 -9.44
N LEU A 344 -3.54 -6.17 -10.60
CA LEU A 344 -3.54 -5.11 -11.62
C LEU A 344 -4.88 -5.05 -12.36
N LYS A 345 -5.45 -6.22 -12.68
CA LYS A 345 -6.67 -6.38 -13.47
C LYS A 345 -7.90 -5.76 -12.83
N LEU A 346 -7.94 -5.61 -11.50
CA LEU A 346 -9.02 -4.91 -10.81
C LEU A 346 -9.32 -3.50 -11.37
N SER A 347 -8.30 -2.72 -11.77
CA SER A 347 -8.54 -1.40 -12.36
C SER A 347 -9.12 -1.49 -13.78
N TYR A 348 -8.77 -2.54 -14.51
CA TYR A 348 -9.27 -2.83 -15.86
C TYR A 348 -10.71 -3.38 -15.84
N ASP A 349 -11.03 -4.27 -14.90
CA ASP A 349 -12.36 -4.86 -14.75
C ASP A 349 -13.42 -3.82 -14.35
N ALA A 350 -13.00 -2.71 -13.73
CA ALA A 350 -13.86 -1.58 -13.40
C ALA A 350 -14.13 -0.62 -14.60
N LEU A 351 -13.54 -0.87 -15.77
CA LEU A 351 -13.79 -0.11 -16.99
C LEU A 351 -15.04 -0.63 -17.71
N ASN A 352 -15.70 0.26 -18.46
CA ASN A 352 -16.71 -0.19 -19.41
C ASN A 352 -16.06 -0.83 -20.64
N HIS A 353 -16.84 -1.55 -21.45
CA HIS A 353 -16.33 -2.29 -22.61
C HIS A 353 -15.55 -1.41 -23.61
N LEU A 354 -15.99 -0.17 -23.86
CA LEU A 354 -15.29 0.75 -24.78
C LEU A 354 -13.91 1.15 -24.22
N GLN A 355 -13.86 1.52 -22.94
CA GLN A 355 -12.63 1.88 -22.26
C GLN A 355 -11.64 0.71 -22.19
N GLN A 356 -12.13 -0.52 -22.04
CA GLN A 356 -11.31 -1.74 -22.10
C GLN A 356 -10.68 -1.92 -23.48
N GLU A 357 -11.44 -1.75 -24.57
CA GLU A 357 -10.91 -1.84 -25.93
C GLU A 357 -9.88 -0.73 -26.22
N ILE A 358 -10.16 0.51 -25.80
CA ILE A 358 -9.21 1.64 -25.95
C ILE A 358 -7.93 1.38 -25.15
N PHE A 359 -8.04 0.88 -23.92
CA PHE A 359 -6.87 0.51 -23.12
C PHE A 359 -5.99 -0.51 -23.84
N LEU A 360 -6.60 -1.57 -24.40
CA LEU A 360 -5.87 -2.58 -25.16
C LEU A 360 -5.24 -2.01 -26.44
N ASP A 361 -5.93 -1.13 -27.17
CA ASP A 361 -5.35 -0.47 -28.34
C ASP A 361 -4.13 0.38 -27.97
N ILE A 362 -4.22 1.16 -26.88
CA ILE A 362 -3.11 1.97 -26.41
C ILE A 362 -1.94 1.10 -25.96
N ALA A 363 -2.20 0.00 -25.25
CA ALA A 363 -1.17 -0.92 -24.76
C ALA A 363 -0.41 -1.61 -25.89
N PHE A 364 -1.07 -1.95 -26.99
CA PHE A 364 -0.43 -2.63 -28.11
C PHE A 364 0.22 -1.66 -29.10
N PHE A 365 -0.40 -0.53 -29.39
CA PHE A 365 -0.04 0.30 -30.54
C PHE A 365 0.49 1.68 -30.17
N TYR A 366 0.01 2.30 -29.08
CA TYR A 366 0.21 3.75 -28.86
C TYR A 366 1.03 4.14 -27.64
N LYS A 367 1.70 3.19 -27.00
CA LYS A 367 2.67 3.51 -25.95
C LYS A 367 3.83 4.33 -26.52
N GLY A 368 4.18 5.43 -25.86
CA GLY A 368 5.21 6.38 -26.27
C GLY A 368 4.75 7.39 -27.32
N VAL A 369 3.48 7.38 -27.71
CA VAL A 369 2.91 8.35 -28.66
C VAL A 369 2.30 9.53 -27.89
N GLU A 370 2.44 10.73 -28.43
CA GLU A 370 1.87 11.96 -27.87
C GLU A 370 0.35 11.83 -27.67
N LYS A 371 -0.15 12.20 -26.48
CA LYS A 371 -1.57 12.06 -26.10
C LYS A 371 -2.54 12.66 -27.12
N GLY A 372 -2.22 13.83 -27.67
CA GLY A 372 -3.06 14.49 -28.67
C GLY A 372 -3.19 13.66 -29.95
N ARG A 373 -2.07 13.10 -30.42
CA ARG A 373 -2.02 12.19 -31.57
C ARG A 373 -2.77 10.88 -31.28
N VAL A 374 -2.61 10.30 -30.10
CA VAL A 374 -3.39 9.10 -29.70
C VAL A 374 -4.89 9.38 -29.79
N ASN A 375 -5.35 10.53 -29.29
CA ASN A 375 -6.76 10.90 -29.38
C ASN A 375 -7.25 11.00 -30.83
N GLN A 376 -6.48 11.65 -31.71
CA GLN A 376 -6.83 11.77 -33.14
C GLN A 376 -6.94 10.41 -33.84
N LEU A 377 -6.00 9.51 -33.55
CA LEU A 377 -5.98 8.16 -34.13
C LEU A 377 -7.15 7.32 -33.65
N LEU A 378 -7.48 7.40 -32.34
CA LEU A 378 -8.64 6.74 -31.78
C LEU A 378 -9.95 7.35 -32.30
N GLU A 379 -10.02 8.67 -32.45
CA GLU A 379 -11.21 9.37 -32.96
C GLU A 379 -11.54 8.99 -34.39
N TYR A 380 -10.53 8.93 -35.27
CA TYR A 380 -10.68 8.41 -36.63
C TYR A 380 -11.25 6.98 -36.65
N TYR A 381 -10.88 6.18 -35.65
CA TYR A 381 -11.17 4.75 -35.63
C TYR A 381 -12.50 4.40 -34.94
N TYR A 382 -12.82 5.06 -33.83
CA TYR A 382 -14.06 4.87 -33.07
C TYR A 382 -15.19 5.81 -33.54
N ASP A 383 -14.90 6.72 -34.48
CA ASP A 383 -15.82 7.77 -34.95
C ASP A 383 -16.36 8.65 -33.80
N TYR A 384 -15.52 8.85 -32.78
CA TYR A 384 -15.85 9.59 -31.57
C TYR A 384 -14.60 10.04 -30.81
N ASN A 385 -14.65 11.23 -30.21
CA ASN A 385 -13.54 11.80 -29.46
C ASN A 385 -13.26 11.05 -28.14
N CYS A 386 -12.15 10.31 -28.09
CA CYS A 386 -11.77 9.44 -26.98
C CYS A 386 -11.07 10.14 -25.80
N LEU A 387 -11.09 11.48 -25.71
CA LEU A 387 -10.31 12.21 -24.71
C LEU A 387 -10.78 11.89 -23.28
N ILE A 388 -12.09 11.68 -23.10
CA ILE A 388 -12.66 11.30 -21.80
C ILE A 388 -12.17 9.91 -21.41
N GLU A 389 -12.17 8.96 -22.33
CA GLU A 389 -11.74 7.58 -22.11
C GLU A 389 -10.26 7.52 -21.76
N ILE A 390 -9.40 8.27 -22.48
CA ILE A 390 -7.97 8.39 -22.14
C ILE A 390 -7.80 8.96 -20.72
N ASN A 391 -8.55 10.01 -20.37
CA ASN A 391 -8.47 10.61 -19.05
C ASN A 391 -8.95 9.65 -17.95
N VAL A 392 -9.99 8.85 -18.18
CA VAL A 392 -10.44 7.81 -17.24
C VAL A 392 -9.34 6.77 -16.99
N LEU A 393 -8.62 6.37 -18.04
CA LEU A 393 -7.50 5.43 -17.89
C LEU A 393 -6.34 6.02 -17.08
N ILE A 394 -6.06 7.32 -17.23
CA ILE A 394 -5.08 8.03 -16.38
C ILE A 394 -5.58 8.13 -14.94
N GLU A 395 -6.83 8.53 -14.74
CA GLU A 395 -7.46 8.66 -13.41
C GLU A 395 -7.43 7.33 -12.66
N LYS A 396 -7.64 6.20 -13.33
CA LYS A 396 -7.55 4.83 -12.77
C LYS A 396 -6.14 4.27 -12.64
N SER A 397 -5.11 5.09 -12.87
CA SER A 397 -3.69 4.72 -12.81
C SER A 397 -3.30 3.58 -13.75
N LEU A 398 -4.01 3.43 -14.88
CA LEU A 398 -3.68 2.46 -15.94
C LEU A 398 -2.71 3.05 -16.98
N LEU A 399 -2.83 4.36 -17.23
CA LEU A 399 -1.92 5.13 -18.08
C LEU A 399 -1.21 6.21 -17.27
N THR A 400 -0.03 6.59 -17.75
CA THR A 400 0.74 7.74 -17.26
C THR A 400 0.99 8.70 -18.42
N ILE A 401 1.24 9.96 -18.12
CA ILE A 401 1.71 10.93 -19.11
C ILE A 401 3.10 11.37 -18.68
N ASP A 402 4.07 11.28 -19.59
CA ASP A 402 5.41 11.78 -19.32
C ASP A 402 5.50 13.31 -19.53
N TRP A 403 6.68 13.86 -19.26
CA TRP A 403 7.02 15.27 -19.46
C TRP A 403 6.85 15.77 -20.91
N ASP A 404 6.94 14.88 -21.89
CA ASP A 404 6.79 15.18 -23.32
C ASP A 404 5.34 15.00 -23.79
N ASN A 405 4.40 14.83 -22.85
CA ASN A 405 2.98 14.58 -23.11
C ASN A 405 2.70 13.26 -23.85
N ASN A 406 3.63 12.29 -23.79
CA ASN A 406 3.43 10.96 -24.37
C ASN A 406 2.69 10.03 -23.41
N VAL A 407 1.88 9.15 -23.99
CA VAL A 407 1.16 8.13 -23.25
C VAL A 407 2.12 7.01 -22.85
N GLY A 408 2.32 6.85 -21.55
CA GLY A 408 3.07 5.76 -20.94
C GLY A 408 2.16 4.79 -20.19
N MET A 409 2.73 3.65 -19.81
CA MET A 409 2.15 2.72 -18.84
C MET A 409 3.24 1.94 -18.13
N HIS A 410 2.91 1.44 -16.94
CA HIS A 410 3.80 0.57 -16.20
C HIS A 410 4.03 -0.75 -16.98
N GLY A 411 5.26 -1.29 -16.97
CA GLY A 411 5.58 -2.51 -17.73
C GLY A 411 4.68 -3.70 -17.39
N LEU A 412 4.38 -3.90 -16.11
CA LEU A 412 3.46 -4.97 -15.68
C LEU A 412 1.98 -4.71 -16.09
N ILE A 413 1.57 -3.46 -16.32
CA ILE A 413 0.24 -3.15 -16.88
C ILE A 413 0.18 -3.53 -18.36
N GLU A 414 1.25 -3.24 -19.09
CA GLU A 414 1.40 -3.64 -20.50
C GLU A 414 1.38 -5.17 -20.64
N GLU A 415 2.15 -5.88 -19.80
CA GLU A 415 2.11 -7.35 -19.76
C GLU A 415 0.74 -7.90 -19.37
N MET A 416 0.02 -7.23 -18.46
CA MET A 416 -1.36 -7.58 -18.13
C MET A 416 -2.27 -7.43 -19.36
N ALA A 417 -2.11 -6.37 -20.16
CA ALA A 417 -2.87 -6.20 -21.40
C ALA A 417 -2.60 -7.34 -22.40
N TRP A 418 -1.35 -7.77 -22.52
CA TRP A 418 -0.98 -8.92 -23.35
C TRP A 418 -1.60 -10.22 -22.83
N GLU A 419 -1.50 -10.50 -21.54
CA GLU A 419 -2.09 -11.69 -20.92
C GLU A 419 -3.62 -11.71 -21.08
N ILE A 420 -4.31 -10.56 -20.96
CA ILE A 420 -5.76 -10.46 -21.23
C ILE A 420 -6.07 -10.93 -22.66
N VAL A 421 -5.35 -10.47 -23.67
CA VAL A 421 -5.57 -10.88 -25.07
C VAL A 421 -5.21 -12.34 -25.29
N CYS A 422 -4.13 -12.83 -24.68
CA CYS A 422 -3.72 -14.23 -24.75
C CYS A 422 -4.72 -15.20 -24.09
N GLN A 423 -5.36 -14.81 -22.98
CA GLN A 423 -6.35 -15.64 -22.29
C GLN A 423 -7.62 -15.90 -23.11
N HIS A 424 -7.94 -15.05 -24.08
CA HIS A 424 -9.07 -15.28 -24.98
C HIS A 424 -8.86 -16.51 -25.87
N SER A 425 -7.62 -16.80 -26.26
CA SER A 425 -7.26 -18.02 -26.97
C SER A 425 -5.77 -18.32 -26.80
N ARG A 426 -5.44 -19.29 -25.94
CA ARG A 426 -4.04 -19.60 -25.61
C ARG A 426 -3.36 -20.37 -26.74
N GLU A 427 -4.06 -21.33 -27.32
CA GLU A 427 -3.53 -22.26 -28.31
C GLU A 427 -3.60 -21.70 -29.74
N GLU A 428 -4.56 -20.83 -30.03
CA GLU A 428 -4.86 -20.36 -31.40
C GLU A 428 -4.70 -18.84 -31.51
N PRO A 429 -3.51 -18.33 -31.85
CA PRO A 429 -3.28 -16.88 -31.99
C PRO A 429 -4.20 -16.22 -33.03
N GLY A 430 -4.63 -16.97 -34.05
CA GLY A 430 -5.55 -16.49 -35.09
C GLY A 430 -6.93 -16.06 -34.57
N LEU A 431 -7.31 -16.47 -33.35
CA LEU A 431 -8.57 -16.11 -32.69
C LEU A 431 -8.44 -14.94 -31.71
N ARG A 432 -7.23 -14.39 -31.53
CA ARG A 432 -6.99 -13.25 -30.63
C ARG A 432 -7.35 -11.93 -31.29
N SER A 433 -7.67 -10.92 -30.48
CA SER A 433 -8.02 -9.59 -30.99
C SER A 433 -6.81 -8.77 -31.44
N ARG A 434 -5.65 -8.97 -30.83
CA ARG A 434 -4.42 -8.20 -31.10
C ARG A 434 -3.22 -9.14 -31.11
N LEU A 435 -2.27 -8.88 -32.00
CA LEU A 435 -1.03 -9.66 -32.12
C LEU A 435 0.17 -8.72 -32.09
N CYS A 436 1.10 -8.96 -31.14
CA CYS A 436 2.35 -8.22 -31.02
C CYS A 436 3.60 -9.11 -30.90
N HIS A 437 3.43 -10.41 -30.64
CA HIS A 437 4.55 -11.32 -30.49
C HIS A 437 4.94 -11.92 -31.83
N ARG A 438 6.23 -11.80 -32.17
CA ARG A 438 6.83 -12.37 -33.39
C ARG A 438 6.39 -13.82 -33.64
N LYS A 439 6.48 -14.68 -32.62
CA LYS A 439 6.12 -16.12 -32.76
C LYS A 439 4.66 -16.32 -33.17
N ASP A 440 3.75 -15.60 -32.53
CA ASP A 440 2.32 -15.71 -32.79
C ASP A 440 1.96 -15.18 -34.18
N ILE A 441 2.56 -14.05 -34.56
CA ILE A 441 2.36 -13.44 -35.89
C ILE A 441 2.86 -14.38 -36.99
N PHE A 442 4.06 -14.95 -36.84
CA PHE A 442 4.62 -15.90 -37.79
C PHE A 442 3.74 -17.15 -37.91
N LEU A 443 3.26 -17.71 -36.79
CA LEU A 443 2.35 -18.85 -36.80
C LEU A 443 1.05 -18.56 -37.56
N VAL A 444 0.49 -17.36 -37.39
CA VAL A 444 -0.74 -16.95 -38.09
C VAL A 444 -0.54 -16.84 -39.60
N PHE A 445 0.56 -16.22 -40.03
CA PHE A 445 0.86 -16.04 -41.45
C PHE A 445 1.29 -17.35 -42.13
N THR A 446 2.18 -18.13 -41.52
CA THR A 446 2.61 -19.43 -42.08
C THR A 446 1.47 -20.45 -42.09
N GLY A 447 0.65 -20.49 -41.03
CA GLY A 447 -0.47 -21.43 -40.91
C GLY A 447 -1.72 -21.00 -41.66
N ASN A 448 -1.77 -19.77 -42.18
CA ASN A 448 -2.99 -19.16 -42.72
C ASN A 448 -4.15 -19.37 -41.72
N THR A 449 -3.99 -18.96 -40.47
CA THR A 449 -5.00 -19.16 -39.39
C THR A 449 -5.70 -17.87 -38.97
N GLY A 450 -5.37 -16.75 -39.61
CA GLY A 450 -5.99 -15.44 -39.33
C GLY A 450 -7.50 -15.43 -39.51
N THR A 451 -8.22 -14.82 -38.55
CA THR A 451 -9.68 -14.75 -38.55
C THR A 451 -10.20 -13.32 -38.32
N ASP A 452 -11.51 -13.14 -38.45
CA ASP A 452 -12.22 -11.88 -38.22
C ASP A 452 -12.14 -11.42 -36.74
N ALA A 453 -11.57 -12.22 -35.84
CA ALA A 453 -11.29 -11.81 -34.48
C ALA A 453 -10.17 -10.77 -34.40
N ILE A 454 -9.18 -10.85 -35.30
CA ILE A 454 -8.00 -9.98 -35.29
C ILE A 454 -8.41 -8.56 -35.69
N LYS A 455 -8.20 -7.62 -34.76
CA LYS A 455 -8.40 -6.18 -34.92
C LYS A 455 -7.10 -5.43 -35.13
N GLY A 456 -5.96 -5.97 -34.69
CA GLY A 456 -4.68 -5.28 -34.86
C GLY A 456 -3.47 -6.20 -34.85
N ILE A 457 -2.46 -5.88 -35.65
CA ILE A 457 -1.19 -6.57 -35.73
C ILE A 457 -0.07 -5.54 -35.69
N ARG A 458 0.88 -5.72 -34.76
CA ARG A 458 2.12 -4.95 -34.69
C ARG A 458 3.31 -5.89 -34.67
N LEU A 459 4.21 -5.78 -35.62
CA LEU A 459 5.47 -6.51 -35.64
C LEU A 459 6.62 -5.50 -35.72
N CYS A 460 7.36 -5.36 -34.62
CA CYS A 460 8.58 -4.56 -34.62
C CYS A 460 9.79 -5.51 -34.54
N LEU A 461 10.57 -5.60 -35.62
CA LEU A 461 11.78 -6.41 -35.67
C LEU A 461 13.01 -5.56 -35.31
N PRO A 462 14.02 -6.13 -34.60
CA PRO A 462 15.20 -5.38 -34.17
C PRO A 462 16.15 -5.05 -35.33
N CYS A 463 16.09 -5.83 -36.41
CA CYS A 463 16.84 -5.62 -37.63
C CYS A 463 15.94 -5.91 -38.83
N LEU A 464 16.32 -5.37 -40.00
CA LEU A 464 15.59 -5.59 -41.24
C LEU A 464 15.63 -7.08 -41.61
N GLU A 465 14.45 -7.70 -41.74
CA GLU A 465 14.29 -9.10 -42.14
C GLU A 465 13.32 -9.19 -43.33
N GLU A 466 13.52 -10.19 -44.20
CA GLU A 466 12.55 -10.51 -45.24
C GLU A 466 11.44 -11.41 -44.68
N ALA A 467 10.21 -11.16 -45.10
CA ALA A 467 9.08 -12.03 -44.80
C ALA A 467 9.38 -13.46 -45.30
N ASP A 468 9.10 -14.44 -44.45
CA ASP A 468 9.34 -15.84 -44.77
C ASP A 468 8.54 -16.24 -46.01
N SER A 469 9.16 -16.96 -46.94
CA SER A 469 8.51 -17.41 -48.18
C SER A 469 7.30 -18.31 -47.94
N SER A 470 7.18 -18.88 -46.74
CA SER A 470 6.03 -19.66 -46.27
C SER A 470 4.82 -18.82 -45.84
N TRP A 471 4.95 -17.49 -45.73
CA TRP A 471 3.84 -16.64 -45.30
C TRP A 471 2.73 -16.60 -46.34
N ASN A 472 1.52 -16.86 -45.86
CA ASN A 472 0.32 -16.77 -46.68
C ASN A 472 -0.48 -15.50 -46.32
N PHE A 473 -0.32 -14.46 -47.12
CA PHE A 473 -1.05 -13.21 -46.96
C PHE A 473 -2.53 -13.27 -47.36
N ASP A 474 -3.03 -14.38 -47.93
CA ASP A 474 -4.46 -14.53 -48.19
C ASP A 474 -5.28 -14.57 -46.88
N CYS A 475 -4.64 -14.80 -45.73
CA CYS A 475 -5.31 -14.69 -44.42
C CYS A 475 -5.93 -13.30 -44.19
N PHE A 476 -5.38 -12.23 -44.76
CA PHE A 476 -5.94 -10.88 -44.63
C PHE A 476 -7.38 -10.78 -45.16
N SER A 477 -7.74 -11.59 -46.17
CA SER A 477 -9.12 -11.64 -46.69
C SER A 477 -10.16 -12.10 -45.66
N ARG A 478 -9.71 -12.82 -44.62
CA ARG A 478 -10.51 -13.31 -43.49
C ARG A 478 -10.34 -12.48 -42.23
N MET A 479 -9.57 -11.40 -42.25
CA MET A 479 -9.39 -10.47 -41.13
C MET A 479 -10.16 -9.17 -41.40
N ARG A 480 -11.48 -9.26 -41.63
CA ARG A 480 -12.32 -8.13 -42.05
C ARG A 480 -12.46 -7.05 -40.97
N LYS A 481 -12.14 -7.38 -39.72
CA LYS A 481 -12.12 -6.44 -38.60
C LYS A 481 -10.72 -5.88 -38.33
N LEU A 482 -9.72 -6.15 -39.16
CA LEU A 482 -8.37 -5.61 -38.98
C LEU A 482 -8.37 -4.09 -39.20
N LYS A 483 -7.86 -3.38 -38.20
CA LYS A 483 -7.88 -1.92 -38.10
C LYS A 483 -6.48 -1.34 -37.91
N PHE A 484 -5.62 -2.05 -37.18
CA PHE A 484 -4.23 -1.65 -36.96
C PHE A 484 -3.28 -2.63 -37.64
N LEU A 485 -2.35 -2.11 -38.45
CA LEU A 485 -1.31 -2.92 -39.08
C LEU A 485 -0.01 -2.12 -39.11
N GLU A 486 0.97 -2.55 -38.32
CA GLU A 486 2.26 -1.90 -38.22
C GLU A 486 3.36 -2.96 -38.33
N PHE A 487 4.24 -2.81 -39.32
CA PHE A 487 5.38 -3.69 -39.54
C PHE A 487 6.65 -2.85 -39.65
N ASP A 488 7.49 -2.89 -38.62
CA ASP A 488 8.79 -2.23 -38.64
C ASP A 488 9.88 -3.25 -38.96
N ASN A 489 10.80 -2.85 -39.84
CA ASN A 489 11.95 -3.63 -40.25
C ASN A 489 11.57 -4.98 -40.90
N LEU A 490 10.47 -5.04 -41.65
CA LEU A 490 10.05 -6.20 -42.43
C LEU A 490 9.95 -5.87 -43.92
N ILE A 491 10.65 -6.63 -44.77
CA ILE A 491 10.52 -6.56 -46.23
C ILE A 491 9.48 -7.59 -46.68
N ILE A 492 8.40 -7.12 -47.29
CA ILE A 492 7.38 -7.98 -47.88
C ILE A 492 7.59 -8.00 -49.41
N THR A 493 8.08 -9.12 -49.93
CA THR A 493 8.41 -9.30 -51.36
C THR A 493 7.20 -9.68 -52.22
N SER A 494 6.11 -10.15 -51.61
CA SER A 494 4.84 -10.46 -52.28
C SER A 494 3.74 -9.51 -51.80
N VAL A 495 3.24 -8.66 -52.69
CA VAL A 495 2.18 -7.69 -52.35
C VAL A 495 0.92 -8.45 -51.90
N PRO A 496 0.37 -8.18 -50.70
CA PRO A 496 -0.88 -8.79 -50.27
C PRO A 496 -1.99 -8.45 -51.27
N LYS A 497 -2.69 -9.47 -51.80
CA LYS A 497 -3.80 -9.27 -52.75
C LYS A 497 -4.98 -8.53 -52.12
N PHE A 498 -5.09 -8.57 -50.79
CA PHE A 498 -6.15 -7.95 -50.02
C PHE A 498 -5.53 -7.28 -48.79
N LEU A 499 -5.56 -5.95 -48.75
CA LEU A 499 -5.40 -5.18 -47.52
C LEU A 499 -6.78 -4.59 -47.19
N PRO A 500 -7.31 -4.77 -45.97
CA PRO A 500 -8.55 -4.12 -45.58
C PRO A 500 -8.37 -2.60 -45.67
N ASN A 501 -9.37 -1.91 -46.25
CA ASN A 501 -9.35 -0.47 -46.56
C ASN A 501 -9.15 0.49 -45.36
N SER A 502 -8.95 -0.04 -44.14
CA SER A 502 -8.85 0.70 -42.89
C SER A 502 -7.45 0.72 -42.26
N SER A 503 -6.44 0.07 -42.84
CA SER A 503 -5.10 0.00 -42.25
C SER A 503 -4.30 1.27 -42.53
N GLN A 504 -4.05 2.09 -41.51
CA GLN A 504 -2.97 3.07 -41.55
C GLN A 504 -1.63 2.33 -41.42
N ILE A 505 -0.74 2.54 -42.38
CA ILE A 505 0.69 2.26 -42.27
C ILE A 505 1.30 3.55 -41.67
N PRO A 506 1.86 3.52 -40.46
CA PRO A 506 2.54 4.68 -39.87
C PRO A 506 3.72 5.19 -40.69
#